data_AF-A0A2T4U203-F1
#
_entry.id   AF-A0A2T4U203-F1
#
_cell.length_a   1.000
_cell.length_b   1.000
_cell.length_c   1.000
_cell.angle_alpha   90.00
_cell.angle_beta   90.00
_cell.angle_gamma   90.00
#
_symmetry.space_group_name_H-M   'P 1'
#
loop_
_entity.id
_entity.type
_entity.pdbx_description
1 polymer ?
#
loop_
_entity_poly.entity_id
_entity_poly.type
_entity_poly.pdbx_seq_one_letter_code
_entity_poly.pdbx_strand_id
1 'polypeptide(L)'
;MNSMFEKYSSIQLFYDRYQGEINSILNAIEDLNLRTIQYVIEIVQDVYSILEKNNLSEDENNIGKIDNLEELMDIFTFALVLSTSYKNGEITSVLRAKKHLNYSPFIEGKKENKGAKSLIQNNVFISKRFRFYTSVADFIFEGYINESTFLCEIKEKYKKEDEKLKALRILRNYDSHELEDLNLSFLKVMHNIDFGNYDPKSYIQTFKLIKFLIDKNILKCDDNLLERFKKGLEVSLNQNVELLIREETTLDQQLLSNDQEHEVQQLIIILNERTDLAKKEIKRNQIEDIVKRMNDSKGIEKMAREIENFTFEGDFFKYLCEINFWDQIVCFPNKKISQLNSYLRHLYLSVTNSGDYNEKDAPHMRLYCCNLKKKIKSTAIDPLKAVILEEHLSEVQKVINHVR
;
A
#
# COMPACT_ATOMS: atom_id res chain seq x y z
N MET A 1 42.19 -0.45 14.19
CA MET A 1 41.29 -0.32 13.03
C MET A 1 41.91 -0.92 11.78
N ASN A 2 43.09 -0.49 11.31
CA ASN A 2 43.68 -0.97 10.06
C ASN A 2 43.78 -2.52 9.92
N SER A 3 44.15 -3.25 10.98
CA SER A 3 44.25 -4.72 10.93
C SER A 3 42.91 -5.48 10.92
N MET A 4 41.79 -4.81 11.22
CA MET A 4 40.44 -5.41 11.15
C MET A 4 39.91 -5.40 9.70
N PHE A 5 40.33 -4.40 8.90
CA PHE A 5 39.88 -4.21 7.52
C PHE A 5 40.68 -5.04 6.50
N GLU A 6 41.91 -5.47 6.84
CA GLU A 6 42.71 -6.37 6.00
C GLU A 6 42.04 -7.73 5.73
N LYS A 7 41.09 -8.17 6.58
CA LYS A 7 40.26 -9.37 6.35
C LYS A 7 39.14 -9.17 5.33
N TYR A 8 38.85 -7.93 4.95
CA TYR A 8 37.68 -7.54 4.16
C TYR A 8 38.09 -6.84 2.86
N SER A 9 38.94 -7.51 2.08
CA SER A 9 39.56 -6.95 0.87
C SER A 9 38.57 -6.42 -0.16
N SER A 10 37.33 -6.95 -0.21
CA SER A 10 36.29 -6.50 -1.14
C SER A 10 35.79 -5.08 -0.83
N ILE A 11 35.77 -4.66 0.43
CA ILE A 11 35.29 -3.34 0.86
C ILE A 11 36.43 -2.36 1.18
N GLN A 12 37.69 -2.73 0.91
CA GLN A 12 38.85 -1.86 1.15
C GLN A 12 38.73 -0.52 0.40
N LEU A 13 38.28 -0.55 -0.87
CA LEU A 13 38.05 0.65 -1.67
C LEU A 13 37.01 1.60 -1.06
N PHE A 14 35.99 1.04 -0.41
CA PHE A 14 34.99 1.83 0.32
C PHE A 14 35.62 2.55 1.52
N TYR A 15 36.42 1.83 2.32
CA TYR A 15 37.11 2.43 3.46
C TYR A 15 38.11 3.50 3.07
N ASP A 16 38.94 3.24 2.07
CA ASP A 16 39.95 4.18 1.62
C ASP A 16 39.31 5.48 1.10
N ARG A 17 38.14 5.38 0.44
CA ARG A 17 37.39 6.54 -0.08
C ARG A 17 36.70 7.35 1.03
N TYR A 18 36.11 6.69 2.03
CA TYR A 18 35.25 7.33 3.04
C TYR A 18 35.83 7.35 4.46
N GLN A 19 37.12 7.05 4.64
CA GLN A 19 37.78 6.93 5.94
C GLN A 19 37.44 8.08 6.91
N GLY A 20 37.50 9.34 6.42
CA GLY A 20 37.20 10.53 7.22
C GLY A 20 35.73 10.64 7.66
N GLU A 21 34.79 10.32 6.77
CA GLU A 21 33.35 10.30 7.09
C GLU A 21 33.02 9.16 8.05
N ILE A 22 33.54 7.95 7.82
CA ILE A 22 33.37 6.78 8.69
C ILE A 22 33.85 7.11 10.11
N ASN A 23 35.05 7.67 10.25
CA ASN A 23 35.57 8.08 11.56
C ASN A 23 34.69 9.15 12.23
N SER A 24 34.15 10.10 11.46
CA SER A 24 33.27 11.15 11.99
C SER A 24 31.95 10.58 12.53
N ILE A 25 31.38 9.59 11.84
CA ILE A 25 30.17 8.88 12.27
C ILE A 25 30.45 7.99 13.48
N LEU A 26 31.56 7.25 13.50
CA LEU A 26 31.95 6.43 14.65
C LEU A 26 32.13 7.29 15.91
N ASN A 27 32.78 8.46 15.77
CA ASN A 27 32.99 9.40 16.88
C ASN A 27 31.71 10.09 17.36
N ALA A 28 30.63 10.07 16.56
CA ALA A 28 29.35 10.65 16.93
C ALA A 28 28.55 9.76 17.90
N ILE A 29 28.91 8.49 18.04
CA ILE A 29 28.17 7.50 18.83
C ILE A 29 28.95 7.21 20.11
N GLU A 30 28.35 7.55 21.25
CA GLU A 30 28.90 7.24 22.56
C GLU A 30 28.89 5.72 22.84
N ASP A 31 29.90 5.22 23.57
CA ASP A 31 30.03 3.83 24.00
C ASP A 31 30.01 2.75 22.90
N LEU A 32 30.47 3.14 21.70
CA LEU A 32 30.64 2.23 20.58
C LEU A 32 31.80 1.26 20.86
N ASN A 33 31.52 -0.05 20.84
CA ASN A 33 32.54 -1.07 21.03
C ASN A 33 32.97 -1.71 19.71
N LEU A 34 34.16 -2.30 19.71
CA LEU A 34 34.74 -2.93 18.52
C LEU A 34 33.90 -4.08 17.97
N ARG A 35 33.09 -4.75 18.81
CA ARG A 35 32.21 -5.86 18.38
C ARG A 35 31.05 -5.35 17.53
N THR A 36 30.43 -4.24 17.92
CA THR A 36 29.37 -3.59 17.12
C THR A 36 29.93 -3.08 15.81
N ILE A 37 31.12 -2.48 15.83
CA ILE A 37 31.80 -2.04 14.60
C ILE A 37 32.06 -3.23 13.69
N GLN A 38 32.63 -4.32 14.22
CA GLN A 38 32.90 -5.52 13.43
C GLN A 38 31.63 -6.10 12.81
N TYR A 39 30.54 -6.19 13.57
CA TYR A 39 29.25 -6.67 13.09
C TYR A 39 28.70 -5.80 11.96
N VAL A 40 28.79 -4.47 12.08
CA VAL A 40 28.35 -3.53 11.03
C VAL A 40 29.20 -3.68 9.77
N ILE A 41 30.51 -3.90 9.91
CA ILE A 41 31.42 -4.15 8.79
C ILE A 41 31.04 -5.43 8.05
N GLU A 42 30.74 -6.51 8.78
CA GLU A 42 30.27 -7.79 8.22
C GLU A 42 28.98 -7.58 7.42
N ILE A 43 28.01 -6.83 7.96
CA ILE A 43 26.77 -6.48 7.25
C ILE A 43 27.07 -5.70 5.95
N VAL A 44 27.90 -4.67 6.03
CA VAL A 44 28.24 -3.84 4.85
C VAL A 44 28.94 -4.68 3.78
N GLN A 45 29.77 -5.64 4.17
CA GLN A 45 30.41 -6.56 3.24
C GLN A 45 29.41 -7.46 2.52
N ASP A 46 28.50 -8.08 3.27
CA ASP A 46 27.48 -8.97 2.69
C ASP A 46 26.58 -8.18 1.73
N VAL A 47 26.18 -6.98 2.12
CA VAL A 47 25.38 -6.09 1.28
C VAL A 47 26.16 -5.64 0.03
N TYR A 48 27.46 -5.33 0.16
CA TYR A 48 28.29 -4.98 -0.98
C TYR A 48 28.36 -6.09 -2.02
N SER A 49 28.49 -7.34 -1.57
CA SER A 49 28.52 -8.50 -2.49
C SER A 49 27.22 -8.63 -3.31
N ILE A 50 26.07 -8.28 -2.73
CA ILE A 50 24.78 -8.23 -3.42
C ILE A 50 24.77 -7.12 -4.48
N LEU A 51 25.29 -5.93 -4.15
CA LEU A 51 25.38 -4.80 -5.09
C LEU A 51 26.31 -5.10 -6.27
N GLU A 52 27.48 -5.70 -6.01
CA GLU A 52 28.42 -6.10 -7.07
C GLU A 52 27.83 -7.15 -8.00
N LYS A 53 27.18 -8.17 -7.44
CA LYS A 53 26.55 -9.25 -8.21
C LYS A 53 25.43 -8.75 -9.13
N ASN A 54 24.65 -7.78 -8.68
CA ASN A 54 23.47 -7.29 -9.40
C ASN A 54 23.75 -6.11 -10.35
N ASN A 55 24.99 -5.63 -10.40
CA ASN A 55 25.51 -4.66 -11.38
C ASN A 55 24.53 -3.51 -11.69
N LEU A 56 24.09 -2.80 -10.65
CA LEU A 56 23.06 -1.76 -10.70
C LEU A 56 23.48 -0.47 -11.45
N SER A 57 24.70 -0.41 -11.98
CA SER A 57 25.30 0.81 -12.55
C SER A 57 24.73 1.23 -13.89
N GLU A 58 23.93 0.41 -14.57
CA GLU A 58 23.34 0.69 -15.88
C GLU A 58 21.90 0.17 -15.96
N ASP A 59 20.93 1.03 -15.63
CA ASP A 59 19.52 0.77 -15.95
C ASP A 59 19.01 1.94 -16.81
N GLU A 60 18.65 1.67 -18.06
CA GLU A 60 18.28 2.67 -19.09
C GLU A 60 16.99 3.46 -18.77
N ASN A 61 16.26 3.06 -17.72
CA ASN A 61 14.94 3.58 -17.38
C ASN A 61 14.95 4.50 -16.16
N ASN A 62 15.13 5.81 -16.37
CA ASN A 62 14.85 6.88 -15.39
C ASN A 62 15.56 6.80 -14.01
N ILE A 63 16.56 5.94 -13.86
CA ILE A 63 17.38 5.81 -12.66
C ILE A 63 18.68 6.61 -12.90
N GLY A 64 19.06 7.49 -11.98
CA GLY A 64 20.36 8.17 -12.01
C GLY A 64 21.51 7.19 -11.81
N LYS A 65 22.75 7.58 -12.13
CA LYS A 65 23.92 6.71 -11.93
C LYS A 65 24.02 6.29 -10.46
N ILE A 66 23.97 4.98 -10.20
CA ILE A 66 24.14 4.41 -8.87
C ILE A 66 25.64 4.37 -8.55
N ASP A 67 26.08 5.16 -7.57
CA ASP A 67 27.43 5.03 -6.99
C ASP A 67 27.36 4.03 -5.84
N ASN A 68 27.69 2.77 -6.12
CA ASN A 68 27.64 1.68 -5.14
C ASN A 68 28.42 2.01 -3.86
N LEU A 69 29.51 2.77 -3.93
CA LEU A 69 30.30 3.12 -2.75
C LEU A 69 29.61 4.19 -1.88
N GLU A 70 28.87 5.11 -2.51
CA GLU A 70 28.05 6.07 -1.77
C GLU A 70 26.88 5.37 -1.08
N GLU A 71 26.28 4.38 -1.72
CA GLU A 71 25.21 3.58 -1.14
C GLU A 71 25.67 2.81 0.09
N LEU A 72 26.87 2.21 0.03
CA LEU A 72 27.48 1.56 1.18
C LEU A 72 27.68 2.50 2.37
N MET A 73 27.89 3.79 2.13
CA MET A 73 28.04 4.77 3.22
C MET A 73 26.72 4.99 3.97
N ASP A 74 25.61 5.05 3.23
CA ASP A 74 24.28 5.19 3.82
C ASP A 74 23.87 3.91 4.58
N ILE A 75 24.16 2.74 4.00
CA ILE A 75 23.95 1.44 4.65
C ILE A 75 24.81 1.30 5.90
N PHE A 76 26.10 1.67 5.84
CA PHE A 76 26.99 1.67 7.00
C PHE A 76 26.42 2.53 8.12
N THR A 77 25.98 3.75 7.78
CA THR A 77 25.40 4.70 8.74
C THR A 77 24.13 4.12 9.37
N PHE A 78 23.23 3.59 8.55
CA PHE A 78 21.99 2.98 9.01
C PHE A 78 22.24 1.76 9.93
N ALA A 79 23.07 0.83 9.47
CA ALA A 79 23.40 -0.39 10.21
C ALA A 79 24.06 -0.06 11.55
N LEU A 80 24.93 0.95 11.60
CA LEU A 80 25.60 1.39 12.82
C LEU A 80 24.63 1.99 13.85
N VAL A 81 23.74 2.88 13.40
CA VAL A 81 22.71 3.48 14.26
C VAL A 81 21.77 2.39 14.77
N LEU A 82 21.25 1.54 13.88
CA LEU A 82 20.31 0.48 14.25
C LEU A 82 20.93 -0.55 15.20
N SER A 83 22.16 -1.01 14.93
CA SER A 83 22.86 -1.98 15.78
C SER A 83 23.15 -1.43 17.16
N THR A 84 23.48 -0.14 17.26
CA THR A 84 23.69 0.54 18.54
C THR A 84 22.37 0.64 19.32
N SER A 85 21.29 1.05 18.66
CA SER A 85 19.96 1.13 19.29
C SER A 85 19.40 -0.24 19.69
N TYR A 86 19.69 -1.29 18.93
CA TYR A 86 19.34 -2.67 19.29
C TYR A 86 20.09 -3.13 20.54
N LYS A 87 21.40 -2.93 20.57
CA LYS A 87 22.24 -3.26 21.73
C LYS A 87 21.77 -2.53 23.00
N ASN A 88 21.36 -1.27 22.87
CA ASN A 88 20.85 -0.46 23.98
C ASN A 88 19.39 -0.80 24.37
N GLY A 89 18.74 -1.73 23.67
CA GLY A 89 17.35 -2.15 23.93
C GLY A 89 16.29 -1.14 23.51
N GLU A 90 16.67 -0.07 22.81
CA GLU A 90 15.75 0.99 22.35
C GLU A 90 14.83 0.47 21.24
N ILE A 91 15.36 -0.38 20.38
CA ILE A 91 14.69 -0.95 19.20
C ILE A 91 14.90 -2.45 19.23
N THR A 92 13.82 -3.24 19.27
CA THR A 92 13.91 -4.70 19.39
C THR A 92 13.27 -5.46 18.23
N SER A 93 12.72 -4.74 17.25
CA SER A 93 12.09 -5.34 16.06
C SER A 93 12.10 -4.36 14.88
N VAL A 94 11.95 -4.90 13.68
CA VAL A 94 11.83 -4.14 12.42
C VAL A 94 10.66 -3.16 12.47
N LEU A 95 9.50 -3.59 12.98
CA LEU A 95 8.32 -2.73 13.11
C LEU A 95 8.61 -1.53 14.04
N ARG A 96 9.33 -1.77 15.14
CA ARG A 96 9.73 -0.72 16.07
C ARG A 96 10.78 0.19 15.43
N ALA A 97 11.75 -0.38 14.70
CA ALA A 97 12.74 0.38 13.95
C ALA A 97 12.07 1.31 12.93
N LYS A 98 11.11 0.81 12.16
CA LYS A 98 10.34 1.58 11.18
C LYS A 98 9.60 2.75 11.85
N LYS A 99 8.91 2.51 12.97
CA LYS A 99 8.21 3.58 13.70
C LYS A 99 9.16 4.62 14.32
N HIS A 100 10.32 4.20 14.80
CA HIS A 100 11.25 5.08 15.52
C HIS A 100 12.32 5.73 14.64
N LEU A 101 12.65 5.17 13.49
CA LEU A 101 13.75 5.64 12.64
C LEU A 101 13.30 6.10 11.25
N ASN A 102 12.17 5.59 10.73
CA ASN A 102 11.61 6.07 9.47
C ASN A 102 10.78 7.34 9.73
N TYR A 103 11.49 8.43 10.03
CA TYR A 103 10.91 9.68 10.48
C TYR A 103 10.24 10.45 9.33
N SER A 104 8.97 10.80 9.51
CA SER A 104 8.30 11.87 8.76
C SER A 104 8.11 13.06 9.71
N PRO A 105 8.66 14.26 9.41
CA PRO A 105 8.54 15.44 10.26
C PRO A 105 7.10 15.87 10.57
N PHE A 106 6.13 15.42 9.77
CA PHE A 106 4.72 15.78 9.89
C PHE A 106 3.94 14.94 10.93
N ILE A 107 4.47 13.82 11.43
CA ILE A 107 3.69 12.86 12.23
C ILE A 107 3.89 13.02 13.74
N GLU A 108 5.04 13.52 14.19
CA GLU A 108 5.33 13.64 15.62
C GLU A 108 5.68 15.08 15.98
N GLY A 109 4.72 15.77 16.61
CA GLY A 109 4.95 17.06 17.24
C GLY A 109 6.16 17.02 18.17
N LYS A 110 6.76 18.20 18.40
CA LYS A 110 8.00 18.46 19.18
C LYS A 110 8.02 17.78 20.57
N LYS A 111 8.17 16.46 20.63
CA LYS A 111 8.52 15.72 21.83
C LYS A 111 10.05 15.66 21.87
N GLU A 112 10.62 15.79 23.06
CA GLU A 112 12.05 15.59 23.28
C GLU A 112 12.47 14.22 22.75
N ASN A 113 13.15 14.21 21.61
CA ASN A 113 13.66 12.99 21.01
C ASN A 113 14.88 12.55 21.84
N LYS A 114 14.83 11.35 22.40
CA LYS A 114 15.96 10.69 23.10
C LYS A 114 16.43 9.48 22.29
N GLY A 115 17.68 9.06 22.50
CA GLY A 115 18.27 7.89 21.84
C GLY A 115 18.53 8.08 20.36
N ALA A 116 18.29 7.04 19.55
CA ALA A 116 18.56 7.01 18.11
C ALA A 116 18.03 8.24 17.32
N LYS A 117 16.82 8.72 17.65
CA LYS A 117 16.22 9.89 16.98
C LYS A 117 17.03 11.17 17.21
N SER A 118 17.54 11.36 18.43
CA SER A 118 18.39 12.51 18.78
C SER A 118 19.71 12.46 18.00
N LEU A 119 20.31 11.28 17.93
CA LEU A 119 21.56 11.05 17.20
C LEU A 119 21.42 11.39 15.70
N ILE A 120 20.33 10.94 15.06
CA ILE A 120 20.03 11.23 13.65
C ILE A 120 19.76 12.73 13.44
N GLN A 121 19.10 13.41 14.37
CA GLN A 121 18.72 14.83 14.20
C GLN A 121 19.87 15.79 14.50
N ASN A 122 20.68 15.50 15.51
CA ASN A 122 21.66 16.44 16.05
C ASN A 122 23.06 16.26 15.46
N ASN A 123 23.33 15.17 14.74
CA ASN A 123 24.62 14.94 14.10
C ASN A 123 24.54 15.09 12.59
N VAL A 124 25.23 16.10 12.05
CA VAL A 124 25.21 16.45 10.62
C VAL A 124 25.76 15.34 9.71
N PHE A 125 26.73 14.54 10.18
CA PHE A 125 27.29 13.45 9.38
C PHE A 125 26.32 12.27 9.30
N ILE A 126 25.66 11.94 10.42
CA ILE A 126 24.64 10.90 10.46
C ILE A 126 23.40 11.35 9.69
N SER A 127 22.89 12.55 9.93
CA SER A 127 21.64 13.04 9.31
C SER A 127 21.70 13.07 7.78
N LYS A 128 22.86 13.41 7.20
CA LYS A 128 23.07 13.46 5.75
C LYS A 128 23.11 12.09 5.08
N ARG A 129 23.52 11.05 5.82
CA ARG A 129 23.72 9.68 5.30
C ARG A 129 22.65 8.70 5.79
N PHE A 130 21.82 9.11 6.74
CA PHE A 130 20.84 8.23 7.34
C PHE A 130 19.62 8.04 6.43
N ARG A 131 19.41 6.81 5.98
CA ARG A 131 18.20 6.36 5.31
C ARG A 131 17.74 5.04 5.92
N PHE A 132 16.43 4.86 6.04
CA PHE A 132 15.87 3.62 6.56
C PHE A 132 15.84 2.55 5.46
N TYR A 133 16.44 1.39 5.73
CA TYR A 133 16.41 0.21 4.86
C TYR A 133 15.74 -0.93 5.62
N THR A 134 14.55 -1.33 5.18
CA THR A 134 13.79 -2.41 5.84
C THR A 134 14.55 -3.73 5.71
N SER A 135 15.07 -4.01 4.52
CA SER A 135 15.81 -5.25 4.23
C SER A 135 17.10 -5.40 5.06
N VAL A 136 17.80 -4.29 5.34
CA VAL A 136 18.98 -4.29 6.21
C VAL A 136 18.57 -4.41 7.69
N ALA A 137 17.42 -3.86 8.08
CA ALA A 137 16.88 -4.07 9.41
C ALA A 137 16.50 -5.53 9.64
N ASP A 138 15.79 -6.15 8.69
CA ASP A 138 15.47 -7.58 8.69
C ASP A 138 16.76 -8.40 8.82
N PHE A 139 17.81 -8.03 8.09
CA PHE A 139 19.10 -8.72 8.18
C PHE A 139 19.72 -8.62 9.58
N ILE A 140 19.70 -7.44 10.20
CA ILE A 140 20.24 -7.22 11.55
C ILE A 140 19.48 -8.02 12.62
N PHE A 141 18.16 -8.11 12.52
CA PHE A 141 17.33 -8.76 13.54
C PHE A 141 17.14 -10.27 13.30
N GLU A 142 17.02 -10.69 12.05
CA GLU A 142 16.61 -12.05 11.65
C GLU A 142 17.74 -12.84 10.97
N GLY A 143 18.85 -12.19 10.60
CA GLY A 143 20.01 -12.84 9.98
C GLY A 143 19.83 -13.20 8.51
N TYR A 144 18.76 -12.72 7.86
CA TYR A 144 18.50 -12.92 6.44
C TYR A 144 18.17 -11.60 5.73
N ILE A 145 18.71 -11.40 4.52
CA ILE A 145 18.42 -10.25 3.67
C ILE A 145 17.59 -10.69 2.45
N ASN A 146 16.43 -10.06 2.24
CA ASN A 146 15.67 -10.22 1.02
C ASN A 146 16.31 -9.38 -0.10
N GLU A 147 17.13 -10.03 -0.96
CA GLU A 147 17.83 -9.37 -2.07
C GLU A 147 16.87 -8.55 -2.96
N SER A 148 15.68 -9.08 -3.27
CA SER A 148 14.73 -8.38 -4.15
C SER A 148 14.20 -7.07 -3.55
N THR A 149 13.84 -7.10 -2.26
CA THR A 149 13.41 -5.91 -1.52
C THR A 149 14.56 -4.92 -1.38
N PHE A 150 15.75 -5.40 -1.04
CA PHE A 150 16.94 -4.55 -0.90
C PHE A 150 17.24 -3.79 -2.20
N LEU A 151 17.31 -4.49 -3.34
CA LEU A 151 17.56 -3.86 -4.65
C LEU A 151 16.47 -2.84 -5.02
N CYS A 152 15.21 -3.11 -4.63
CA CYS A 152 14.12 -2.15 -4.81
C CYS A 152 14.34 -0.87 -3.99
N GLU A 153 14.70 -1.01 -2.71
CA GLU A 153 14.99 0.12 -1.80
C GLU A 153 16.16 0.98 -2.31
N ILE A 154 17.19 0.35 -2.90
CA ILE A 154 18.31 1.06 -3.56
C ILE A 154 17.81 1.82 -4.78
N LYS A 155 17.11 1.16 -5.72
CA LYS A 155 16.61 1.79 -6.94
C LYS A 155 15.69 2.96 -6.65
N GLU A 156 14.88 2.88 -5.59
CA GLU A 156 14.02 3.99 -5.15
C GLU A 156 14.80 5.25 -4.75
N LYS A 157 16.03 5.13 -4.25
CA LYS A 157 16.89 6.29 -3.94
C LYS A 157 17.33 7.05 -5.19
N TYR A 158 17.71 6.30 -6.22
CA TYR A 158 18.27 6.84 -7.45
C TYR A 158 17.23 7.10 -8.53
N LYS A 159 15.96 6.73 -8.27
CA LYS A 159 14.84 7.14 -9.11
C LYS A 159 14.81 8.65 -9.16
N LYS A 160 14.91 9.23 -10.37
CA LYS A 160 14.76 10.68 -10.54
C LYS A 160 13.47 11.11 -9.86
N GLU A 161 13.59 12.02 -8.91
CA GLU A 161 12.42 12.55 -8.21
C GLU A 161 11.48 13.12 -9.26
N ASP A 162 10.25 12.62 -9.28
CA ASP A 162 9.23 13.12 -10.20
C ASP A 162 9.07 14.63 -9.94
N GLU A 163 9.21 15.44 -11.00
CA GLU A 163 9.16 16.90 -10.91
C GLU A 163 7.88 17.38 -10.21
N LYS A 164 6.76 16.63 -10.31
CA LYS A 164 5.53 16.93 -9.58
C LYS A 164 5.69 16.75 -8.06
N LEU A 165 6.36 15.67 -7.63
CA LEU A 165 6.59 15.37 -6.21
C LEU A 165 7.61 16.33 -5.61
N LYS A 166 8.65 16.68 -6.37
CA LYS A 166 9.63 17.70 -5.99
C LYS A 166 8.97 19.06 -5.75
N ALA A 167 8.11 19.50 -6.67
CA ALA A 167 7.37 20.75 -6.52
C ALA A 167 6.46 20.73 -5.27
N LEU A 168 5.75 19.63 -5.04
CA LEU A 168 4.93 19.47 -3.84
C LEU A 168 5.77 19.48 -2.55
N ARG A 169 6.96 18.86 -2.55
CA ARG A 169 7.89 18.89 -1.42
C ARG A 169 8.39 20.29 -1.11
N ILE A 170 8.72 21.09 -2.12
CA ILE A 170 9.14 22.48 -1.93
C ILE A 170 8.03 23.28 -1.24
N LEU A 171 6.76 23.12 -1.65
CA LEU A 171 5.62 23.76 -0.96
C LEU A 171 5.42 23.26 0.46
N ARG A 172 5.63 21.96 0.73
CA ARG A 172 5.53 21.39 2.08
C ARG A 172 6.61 21.93 3.02
N ASN A 173 7.80 22.20 2.49
CA ASN A 173 8.95 22.72 3.24
C ASN A 173 9.09 24.25 3.03
N TYR A 174 7.98 24.98 3.01
CA TYR A 174 7.97 26.40 2.63
C TYR A 174 8.87 27.29 3.50
N ASP A 175 9.18 26.86 4.72
CA ASP A 175 10.05 27.54 5.68
C ASP A 175 11.54 27.46 5.32
N SER A 176 11.90 26.53 4.42
CA SER A 176 13.27 26.22 4.02
C SER A 176 13.60 26.69 2.61
N HIS A 177 12.69 27.41 1.96
CA HIS A 177 12.79 27.81 0.55
C HIS A 177 12.46 29.30 0.37
N GLU A 178 13.06 29.90 -0.66
CA GLU A 178 12.83 31.28 -1.01
C GLU A 178 11.48 31.47 -1.71
N LEU A 179 10.92 32.67 -1.65
CA LEU A 179 9.59 32.97 -2.21
C LEU A 179 9.49 32.67 -3.73
N GLU A 180 10.58 32.83 -4.48
CA GLU A 180 10.63 32.50 -5.90
C GLU A 180 10.46 30.99 -6.15
N ASP A 181 11.13 30.15 -5.37
CA ASP A 181 11.02 28.69 -5.45
C ASP A 181 9.59 28.23 -5.14
N LEU A 182 8.94 28.89 -4.16
CA LEU A 182 7.56 28.62 -3.79
C LEU A 182 6.59 28.98 -4.92
N ASN A 183 6.77 30.13 -5.56
CA ASN A 183 5.90 30.55 -6.67
C ASN A 183 6.03 29.62 -7.88
N LEU A 184 7.25 29.24 -8.26
CA LEU A 184 7.48 28.30 -9.36
C LEU A 184 6.91 26.91 -9.04
N SER A 185 7.09 26.45 -7.81
CA SER A 185 6.57 25.16 -7.35
C SER A 185 5.04 25.18 -7.27
N PHE A 186 4.44 26.29 -6.84
CA PHE A 186 3.00 26.47 -6.82
C PHE A 186 2.39 26.32 -8.22
N LEU A 187 2.96 26.96 -9.24
CA LEU A 187 2.50 26.81 -10.62
C LEU A 187 2.56 25.36 -11.10
N LYS A 188 3.67 24.66 -10.81
CA LYS A 188 3.85 23.24 -11.15
C LYS A 188 2.83 22.37 -10.42
N VAL A 189 2.58 22.62 -9.14
CA VAL A 189 1.60 21.86 -8.36
C VAL A 189 0.20 22.09 -8.90
N MET A 190 -0.19 23.33 -9.15
CA MET A 190 -1.52 23.67 -9.69
C MET A 190 -1.74 23.06 -11.08
N HIS A 191 -0.73 23.08 -11.95
CA HIS A 191 -0.80 22.37 -13.23
C HIS A 191 -1.07 20.87 -13.04
N ASN A 192 -0.30 20.20 -12.18
CA ASN A 192 -0.50 18.77 -11.92
C ASN A 192 -1.83 18.44 -11.22
N ILE A 193 -2.36 19.36 -10.42
CA ILE A 193 -3.71 19.26 -9.84
C ILE A 193 -4.75 19.24 -10.96
N ASP A 194 -4.69 20.18 -11.91
CA ASP A 194 -5.67 20.29 -13.01
C ASP A 194 -5.70 19.02 -13.89
N PHE A 195 -4.55 18.35 -14.05
CA PHE A 195 -4.42 17.16 -14.89
C PHE A 195 -4.67 15.83 -14.17
N GLY A 196 -4.95 15.82 -12.87
CA GLY A 196 -5.23 14.57 -12.16
C GLY A 196 -3.98 13.77 -11.76
N ASN A 197 -2.78 14.38 -11.81
CA ASN A 197 -1.51 13.64 -11.77
C ASN A 197 -1.07 13.15 -10.37
N TYR A 198 -1.79 13.56 -9.31
CA TYR A 198 -1.53 13.12 -7.94
C TYR A 198 -2.48 12.00 -7.51
N ASP A 199 -2.07 11.26 -6.48
CA ASP A 199 -2.94 10.29 -5.82
C ASP A 199 -4.22 10.99 -5.27
N PRO A 200 -5.42 10.40 -5.45
CA PRO A 200 -6.67 11.02 -4.99
C PRO A 200 -6.67 11.43 -3.51
N LYS A 201 -6.06 10.64 -2.62
CA LYS A 201 -5.98 10.95 -1.17
C LYS A 201 -5.09 12.17 -0.90
N SER A 202 -4.12 12.44 -1.77
CA SER A 202 -3.19 13.58 -1.63
C SER A 202 -3.83 14.93 -1.94
N TYR A 203 -4.95 14.98 -2.67
CA TYR A 203 -5.63 16.24 -3.02
C TYR A 203 -6.07 17.02 -1.79
N ILE A 204 -6.59 16.32 -0.77
CA ILE A 204 -7.13 16.96 0.43
C ILE A 204 -6.02 17.66 1.22
N GLN A 205 -4.90 16.97 1.47
CA GLN A 205 -3.76 17.55 2.18
C GLN A 205 -3.12 18.69 1.38
N THR A 206 -3.04 18.54 0.06
CA THR A 206 -2.48 19.57 -0.82
C THR A 206 -3.37 20.81 -0.85
N PHE A 207 -4.69 20.66 -0.85
CA PHE A 207 -5.64 21.78 -0.75
C PHE A 207 -5.43 22.56 0.55
N LYS A 208 -5.36 21.86 1.69
CA LYS A 208 -5.13 22.50 3.00
C LYS A 208 -3.82 23.29 3.03
N LEU A 209 -2.74 22.71 2.52
CA LEU A 209 -1.44 23.37 2.44
C LEU A 209 -1.50 24.64 1.58
N ILE A 210 -2.03 24.55 0.37
CA ILE A 210 -2.11 25.69 -0.54
C ILE A 210 -3.01 26.79 0.02
N LYS A 211 -4.17 26.42 0.56
CA LYS A 211 -5.08 27.35 1.23
C LYS A 211 -4.38 28.08 2.39
N PHE A 212 -3.68 27.35 3.25
CA PHE A 212 -2.88 27.94 4.33
C PHE A 212 -1.86 28.96 3.81
N LEU A 213 -1.13 28.64 2.73
CA LEU A 213 -0.12 29.53 2.15
C LEU A 213 -0.76 30.79 1.52
N ILE A 214 -1.96 30.67 0.94
CA ILE A 214 -2.74 31.79 0.41
C ILE A 214 -3.28 32.67 1.54
N ASP A 215 -3.86 32.08 2.58
CA ASP A 215 -4.40 32.79 3.75
C ASP A 215 -3.30 33.56 4.50
N LYS A 216 -2.05 33.09 4.42
CA LYS A 216 -0.86 33.78 4.92
C LYS A 216 -0.27 34.83 3.97
N ASN A 217 -0.90 35.06 2.82
CA ASN A 217 -0.41 35.94 1.75
C ASN A 217 0.99 35.57 1.22
N ILE A 218 1.40 34.30 1.37
CA ILE A 218 2.68 33.79 0.83
C ILE A 218 2.52 33.50 -0.66
N LEU A 219 1.40 32.89 -1.04
CA LEU A 219 1.05 32.61 -2.43
C LEU A 219 -0.16 33.44 -2.85
N LYS A 220 -0.30 33.68 -4.16
CA LYS A 220 -1.49 34.30 -4.75
C LYS A 220 -2.17 33.32 -5.68
N CYS A 221 -3.49 33.24 -5.59
CA CYS A 221 -4.32 32.45 -6.49
C CYS A 221 -5.47 33.33 -6.97
N ASP A 222 -5.51 33.60 -8.27
CA ASP A 222 -6.54 34.43 -8.89
C ASP A 222 -7.82 33.62 -9.20
N ASP A 223 -7.72 32.29 -9.18
CA ASP A 223 -8.80 31.35 -9.51
C ASP A 223 -9.52 30.81 -8.28
N ASN A 224 -10.73 30.27 -8.49
CA ASN A 224 -11.44 29.50 -7.47
C ASN A 224 -10.70 28.18 -7.19
N LEU A 225 -9.88 28.20 -6.13
CA LEU A 225 -9.04 27.09 -5.69
C LEU A 225 -9.84 25.80 -5.48
N LEU A 226 -10.99 25.87 -4.81
CA LEU A 226 -11.83 24.70 -4.52
C LEU A 226 -12.31 24.02 -5.80
N GLU A 227 -12.80 24.80 -6.77
CA GLU A 227 -13.30 24.24 -8.03
C GLU A 227 -12.19 23.59 -8.86
N ARG A 228 -10.96 24.13 -8.84
CA ARG A 228 -9.80 23.48 -9.49
C ARG A 228 -9.49 22.14 -8.83
N PHE A 229 -9.48 22.10 -7.49
CA PHE A 229 -9.23 20.87 -6.76
C PHE A 229 -10.32 19.82 -6.97
N LYS A 230 -11.60 20.21 -7.04
CA LYS A 230 -12.70 19.29 -7.36
C LYS A 230 -12.51 18.65 -8.73
N LYS A 231 -12.29 19.47 -9.77
CA LYS A 231 -12.08 18.98 -11.14
C LYS A 231 -10.86 18.08 -11.23
N GLY A 232 -9.74 18.51 -10.65
CA GLY A 232 -8.52 17.72 -10.63
C GLY A 232 -8.69 16.38 -9.91
N LEU A 233 -9.39 16.38 -8.77
CA LEU A 233 -9.70 15.17 -8.01
C LEU A 233 -10.55 14.21 -8.84
N GLU A 234 -11.59 14.70 -9.52
CA GLU A 234 -12.41 13.88 -10.42
C GLU A 234 -11.58 13.26 -11.56
N VAL A 235 -10.67 14.03 -12.16
CA VAL A 235 -9.76 13.50 -13.20
C VAL A 235 -8.87 12.41 -12.62
N SER A 236 -8.25 12.64 -11.46
CA SER A 236 -7.39 11.65 -10.79
C SER A 236 -8.16 10.38 -10.45
N LEU A 237 -9.38 10.51 -9.93
CA LEU A 237 -10.25 9.38 -9.57
C LEU A 237 -10.61 8.51 -10.79
N ASN A 238 -10.80 9.12 -11.95
CA ASN A 238 -11.09 8.38 -13.19
C ASN A 238 -9.83 7.68 -13.76
N GLN A 239 -8.65 8.26 -13.57
CA GLN A 239 -7.38 7.71 -14.09
C GLN A 239 -6.78 6.63 -13.18
N ASN A 240 -6.97 6.75 -11.87
CA ASN A 240 -6.27 5.95 -10.85
C ASN A 240 -7.22 5.07 -10.03
N VAL A 241 -8.25 4.50 -10.67
CA VAL A 241 -9.26 3.66 -9.98
C VAL A 241 -8.60 2.57 -9.14
N GLU A 242 -7.52 1.94 -9.63
CA GLU A 242 -6.77 0.88 -8.93
C GLU A 242 -6.15 1.33 -7.58
N LEU A 243 -5.73 2.60 -7.47
CA LEU A 243 -5.09 3.13 -6.25
C LEU A 243 -6.07 3.34 -5.10
N LEU A 244 -7.38 3.43 -5.39
CA LEU A 244 -8.44 3.50 -4.36
C LEU A 244 -8.60 2.18 -3.58
N ILE A 245 -8.09 1.07 -4.12
CA ILE A 245 -8.39 -0.29 -3.65
C ILE A 245 -7.16 -0.95 -3.01
N ARG A 246 -5.94 -0.59 -3.45
CA ARG A 246 -4.71 -1.32 -3.08
C ARG A 246 -4.23 -1.12 -1.66
N GLU A 247 -4.80 -0.19 -0.91
CA GLU A 247 -4.44 -0.02 0.48
C GLU A 247 -5.67 0.33 1.34
N GLU A 248 -6.01 -0.59 2.25
CA GLU A 248 -6.44 -0.25 3.61
C GLU A 248 -5.28 0.47 4.34
N THR A 249 -4.62 1.44 3.71
CA THR A 249 -3.94 2.45 4.48
C THR A 249 -5.07 3.20 5.14
N THR A 250 -5.24 2.89 6.43
CA THR A 250 -5.53 3.80 7.53
C THR A 250 -4.64 5.06 7.44
N LEU A 251 -4.53 5.69 6.27
CA LEU A 251 -4.08 7.04 6.10
C LEU A 251 -5.29 7.90 6.49
N ASP A 252 -5.47 7.91 7.80
CA ASP A 252 -6.16 8.90 8.60
C ASP A 252 -7.59 9.23 8.18
N GLN A 253 -8.48 8.22 8.26
CA GLN A 253 -9.89 8.52 8.53
C GLN A 253 -10.03 9.48 9.73
N GLN A 254 -9.09 9.48 10.69
CA GLN A 254 -9.00 10.45 11.79
C GLN A 254 -8.55 11.88 11.37
N LEU A 255 -7.76 12.08 10.31
CA LEU A 255 -7.44 13.43 9.77
C LEU A 255 -8.57 13.98 8.89
N LEU A 256 -9.39 13.09 8.32
CA LEU A 256 -10.53 13.46 7.46
C LEU A 256 -11.81 13.72 8.28
N SER A 257 -12.02 13.02 9.39
CA SER A 257 -13.29 13.08 10.15
C SER A 257 -13.39 14.23 11.15
N ASN A 258 -12.29 14.90 11.52
CA ASN A 258 -12.29 15.97 12.52
C ASN A 258 -12.18 17.40 11.95
N ASP A 259 -12.11 17.56 10.62
CA ASP A 259 -11.95 18.89 10.03
C ASP A 259 -13.31 19.55 9.80
N GLN A 260 -13.55 20.74 10.38
CA GLN A 260 -14.83 21.44 10.27
C GLN A 260 -14.89 22.39 9.06
N GLU A 261 -13.82 22.52 8.28
CA GLU A 261 -13.83 23.40 7.12
C GLU A 261 -14.72 22.87 5.98
N HIS A 262 -15.75 23.65 5.64
CA HIS A 262 -16.77 23.31 4.63
C HIS A 262 -16.18 22.94 3.26
N GLU A 263 -15.08 23.58 2.84
CA GLU A 263 -14.44 23.33 1.55
C GLU A 263 -13.69 21.99 1.53
N VAL A 264 -13.01 21.66 2.64
CA VAL A 264 -12.32 20.37 2.83
C VAL A 264 -13.34 19.23 2.85
N GLN A 265 -14.46 19.43 3.55
CA GLN A 265 -15.55 18.46 3.62
C GLN A 265 -16.13 18.12 2.24
N GLN A 266 -16.26 19.09 1.34
CA GLN A 266 -16.71 18.81 -0.02
C GLN A 266 -15.76 17.87 -0.79
N LEU A 267 -14.45 18.05 -0.67
CA LEU A 267 -13.47 17.15 -1.29
C LEU A 267 -13.50 15.75 -0.69
N ILE A 268 -13.71 15.65 0.63
CA ILE A 268 -13.88 14.36 1.34
C ILE A 268 -15.11 13.61 0.83
N ILE A 269 -16.24 14.30 0.70
CA ILE A 269 -17.49 13.70 0.20
C ILE A 269 -17.28 13.11 -1.20
N ILE A 270 -16.68 13.88 -2.12
CA ILE A 270 -16.39 13.42 -3.49
C ILE A 270 -15.50 12.16 -3.47
N LEU A 271 -14.44 12.17 -2.66
CA LEU A 271 -13.51 11.05 -2.54
C LEU A 271 -14.23 9.79 -2.01
N ASN A 272 -15.04 9.93 -0.96
CA ASN A 272 -15.75 8.81 -0.34
C ASN A 272 -16.81 8.23 -1.28
N GLU A 273 -17.64 9.07 -1.90
CA GLU A 273 -18.67 8.62 -2.84
C GLU A 273 -18.06 7.83 -4.01
N ARG A 274 -16.96 8.32 -4.59
CA ARG A 274 -16.27 7.65 -5.69
C ARG A 274 -15.57 6.37 -5.26
N THR A 275 -14.99 6.35 -4.06
CA THR A 275 -14.39 5.14 -3.48
C THR A 275 -15.44 4.05 -3.27
N ASP A 276 -16.61 4.41 -2.73
CA ASP A 276 -17.71 3.47 -2.51
C ASP A 276 -18.29 2.94 -3.82
N LEU A 277 -18.41 3.80 -4.85
CA LEU A 277 -18.82 3.38 -6.18
C LEU A 277 -17.82 2.42 -6.81
N ALA A 278 -16.51 2.73 -6.77
CA ALA A 278 -15.46 1.87 -7.28
C ALA A 278 -15.45 0.50 -6.58
N LYS A 279 -15.60 0.47 -5.25
CA LYS A 279 -15.73 -0.78 -4.48
C LYS A 279 -16.94 -1.61 -4.93
N LYS A 280 -18.10 -0.97 -5.15
CA LYS A 280 -19.31 -1.66 -5.65
C LYS A 280 -19.12 -2.19 -7.07
N GLU A 281 -18.48 -1.44 -7.95
CA GLU A 281 -18.24 -1.84 -9.34
C GLU A 281 -17.25 -3.01 -9.44
N ILE A 282 -16.22 -3.04 -8.60
CA ILE A 282 -15.27 -4.16 -8.55
C ILE A 282 -15.94 -5.42 -8.01
N LYS A 283 -16.68 -5.30 -6.91
CA LYS A 283 -17.47 -6.42 -6.37
C LYS A 283 -18.41 -6.98 -7.44
N ARG A 284 -19.07 -6.10 -8.20
CA ARG A 284 -19.92 -6.47 -9.34
C ARG A 284 -19.13 -7.20 -10.42
N ASN A 285 -18.03 -6.63 -10.93
CA ASN A 285 -17.21 -7.22 -11.99
C ASN A 285 -16.64 -8.57 -11.58
N GLN A 286 -16.21 -8.72 -10.33
CA GLN A 286 -15.74 -9.97 -9.78
C GLN A 286 -16.84 -11.04 -9.75
N ILE A 287 -18.06 -10.69 -9.35
CA ILE A 287 -19.20 -11.62 -9.38
C ILE A 287 -19.61 -11.95 -10.82
N GLU A 288 -19.60 -10.99 -11.74
CA GLU A 288 -19.84 -11.22 -13.16
C GLU A 288 -18.79 -12.19 -13.76
N ASP A 289 -17.52 -12.03 -13.39
CA ASP A 289 -16.45 -12.95 -13.79
C ASP A 289 -16.63 -14.35 -13.21
N ILE A 290 -17.05 -14.46 -11.95
CA ILE A 290 -17.40 -15.73 -11.33
C ILE A 290 -18.56 -16.39 -12.11
N VAL A 291 -19.61 -15.65 -12.44
CA VAL A 291 -20.76 -16.15 -13.23
C VAL A 291 -20.34 -16.56 -14.64
N LYS A 292 -19.50 -15.78 -15.33
CA LYS A 292 -18.94 -16.15 -16.64
C LYS A 292 -18.08 -17.41 -16.55
N ARG A 293 -17.24 -17.54 -15.53
CA ARG A 293 -16.41 -18.74 -15.32
C ARG A 293 -17.23 -19.97 -14.95
N MET A 294 -18.38 -19.79 -14.27
CA MET A 294 -19.36 -20.87 -14.11
C MET A 294 -19.91 -21.33 -15.46
N ASN A 295 -20.03 -20.44 -16.46
CA ASN A 295 -20.44 -20.80 -17.83
C ASN A 295 -19.35 -21.54 -18.62
N ASP A 296 -18.07 -21.38 -18.29
CA ASP A 296 -16.96 -22.02 -19.00
C ASP A 296 -16.54 -23.37 -18.39
N SER A 297 -16.33 -24.38 -19.25
CA SER A 297 -16.02 -25.76 -18.84
C SER A 297 -14.61 -25.98 -18.25
N LYS A 298 -13.72 -24.98 -18.32
CA LYS A 298 -12.31 -25.06 -17.89
C LYS A 298 -11.96 -24.20 -16.65
N GLY A 299 -12.88 -23.39 -16.13
CA GLY A 299 -12.60 -22.39 -15.08
C GLY A 299 -12.72 -22.87 -13.62
N ILE A 300 -13.14 -24.11 -13.40
CA ILE A 300 -13.76 -24.54 -12.14
C ILE A 300 -12.74 -24.76 -10.98
N GLU A 301 -11.53 -25.25 -11.27
CA GLU A 301 -10.48 -25.44 -10.24
C GLU A 301 -9.78 -24.15 -9.82
N LYS A 302 -9.77 -23.13 -10.69
CA LYS A 302 -9.29 -21.78 -10.34
C LYS A 302 -10.31 -21.04 -9.46
N MET A 303 -11.59 -21.28 -9.71
CA MET A 303 -12.71 -20.68 -8.97
C MET A 303 -12.58 -20.94 -7.46
N ALA A 304 -12.35 -22.19 -7.04
CA ALA A 304 -12.25 -22.56 -5.63
C ALA A 304 -11.13 -21.81 -4.88
N ARG A 305 -9.96 -21.62 -5.52
CA ARG A 305 -8.82 -20.89 -4.95
C ARG A 305 -9.03 -19.37 -4.92
N GLU A 306 -9.74 -18.82 -5.90
CA GLU A 306 -10.04 -17.39 -5.94
C GLU A 306 -11.10 -17.03 -4.89
N ILE A 307 -12.11 -17.89 -4.71
CA ILE A 307 -13.20 -17.77 -3.71
C ILE A 307 -12.68 -17.69 -2.27
N GLU A 308 -11.65 -18.46 -1.91
CA GLU A 308 -11.04 -18.38 -0.57
C GLU A 308 -10.40 -17.01 -0.30
N ASN A 309 -9.95 -16.31 -1.34
CA ASN A 309 -9.43 -14.94 -1.26
C ASN A 309 -10.52 -13.87 -1.34
N PHE A 310 -11.78 -14.26 -1.59
CA PHE A 310 -12.91 -13.35 -1.59
C PHE A 310 -13.50 -13.26 -0.17
N THR A 311 -13.22 -12.17 0.52
CA THR A 311 -14.04 -11.71 1.64
C THR A 311 -15.39 -11.23 1.10
N PHE A 312 -16.33 -12.17 0.91
CA PHE A 312 -17.72 -11.86 0.55
C PHE A 312 -18.41 -11.14 1.71
N GLU A 313 -18.25 -9.83 1.78
CA GLU A 313 -19.14 -8.99 2.57
C GLU A 313 -20.54 -9.01 1.91
N GLY A 314 -21.38 -9.99 2.27
CA GLY A 314 -22.84 -9.91 2.27
C GLY A 314 -23.63 -9.59 0.99
N ASP A 315 -23.05 -9.63 -0.22
CA ASP A 315 -23.76 -9.21 -1.45
C ASP A 315 -23.94 -10.31 -2.53
N PHE A 316 -23.50 -11.56 -2.32
CA PHE A 316 -23.48 -12.57 -3.40
C PHE A 316 -24.86 -12.86 -3.99
N PHE A 317 -25.87 -13.18 -3.16
CA PHE A 317 -27.22 -13.48 -3.66
C PHE A 317 -27.96 -12.24 -4.17
N LYS A 318 -27.65 -11.06 -3.64
CA LYS A 318 -28.14 -9.79 -4.16
C LYS A 318 -27.74 -9.61 -5.62
N TYR A 319 -26.47 -9.80 -5.96
CA TYR A 319 -26.00 -9.70 -7.34
C TYR A 319 -26.57 -10.80 -8.24
N LEU A 320 -26.68 -12.05 -7.77
CA LEU A 320 -27.36 -13.11 -8.53
C LEU A 320 -28.81 -12.72 -8.90
N CYS A 321 -29.48 -11.96 -8.04
CA CYS A 321 -30.80 -11.43 -8.32
C CYS A 321 -30.78 -10.30 -9.35
N GLU A 322 -29.83 -9.36 -9.27
CA GLU A 322 -29.70 -8.24 -10.22
C GLU A 322 -29.47 -8.71 -11.65
N ILE A 323 -28.71 -9.80 -11.84
CA ILE A 323 -28.43 -10.39 -13.16
C ILE A 323 -29.47 -11.43 -13.62
N ASN A 324 -30.57 -11.60 -12.87
CA ASN A 324 -31.59 -12.61 -13.11
C ASN A 324 -31.01 -14.02 -13.31
N PHE A 325 -30.08 -14.44 -12.44
CA PHE A 325 -29.30 -15.67 -12.61
C PHE A 325 -30.17 -16.94 -12.72
N TRP A 326 -31.40 -16.91 -12.20
CA TRP A 326 -32.37 -18.00 -12.37
C TRP A 326 -32.69 -18.32 -13.84
N ASP A 327 -32.55 -17.37 -14.76
CA ASP A 327 -32.73 -17.62 -16.20
C ASP A 327 -31.55 -18.39 -16.81
N GLN A 328 -30.36 -18.25 -16.22
CA GLN A 328 -29.14 -18.90 -16.69
C GLN A 328 -29.01 -20.31 -16.12
N ILE A 329 -29.27 -20.50 -14.83
CA ILE A 329 -29.04 -21.79 -14.14
C ILE A 329 -29.91 -22.93 -14.68
N VAL A 330 -31.12 -22.65 -15.17
CA VAL A 330 -31.97 -23.65 -15.84
C VAL A 330 -31.34 -24.21 -17.11
N CYS A 331 -30.41 -23.47 -17.74
CA CYS A 331 -29.70 -23.92 -18.94
C CYS A 331 -28.34 -24.58 -18.63
N PHE A 332 -27.90 -24.61 -17.37
CA PHE A 332 -26.57 -25.14 -17.02
C PHE A 332 -26.50 -26.66 -17.19
N PRO A 333 -25.32 -27.25 -17.44
CA PRO A 333 -25.16 -28.69 -17.27
C PRO A 333 -25.36 -29.11 -15.81
N ASN A 334 -26.00 -30.26 -15.58
CA ASN A 334 -26.29 -30.82 -14.25
C ASN A 334 -25.08 -30.83 -13.31
N LYS A 335 -23.92 -31.26 -13.82
CA LYS A 335 -22.65 -31.27 -13.08
C LYS A 335 -22.30 -29.90 -12.48
N LYS A 336 -22.61 -28.81 -13.17
CA LYS A 336 -22.31 -27.46 -12.71
C LYS A 336 -23.23 -27.01 -11.57
N ILE A 337 -24.49 -27.43 -11.58
CA ILE A 337 -25.43 -27.16 -10.47
C ILE A 337 -24.97 -27.89 -9.21
N SER A 338 -24.59 -29.16 -9.31
CA SER A 338 -24.07 -29.92 -8.17
C SER A 338 -22.78 -29.32 -7.59
N GLN A 339 -21.93 -28.74 -8.44
CA GLN A 339 -20.73 -28.02 -8.02
C GLN A 339 -21.08 -26.69 -7.33
N LEU A 340 -22.04 -25.93 -7.85
CA LEU A 340 -22.56 -24.72 -7.18
C LEU A 340 -23.11 -25.04 -5.79
N ASN A 341 -23.81 -26.18 -5.62
CA ASN A 341 -24.26 -26.64 -4.30
C ASN A 341 -23.10 -26.91 -3.36
N SER A 342 -22.04 -27.56 -3.84
CA SER A 342 -20.84 -27.84 -3.04
C SER A 342 -20.16 -26.54 -2.59
N TYR A 343 -20.15 -25.53 -3.45
CA TYR A 343 -19.66 -24.18 -3.14
C TYR A 343 -20.50 -23.47 -2.08
N LEU A 344 -21.83 -23.47 -2.23
CA LEU A 344 -22.73 -22.84 -1.25
C LEU A 344 -22.58 -23.45 0.15
N ARG A 345 -22.36 -24.77 0.22
CA ARG A 345 -22.03 -25.46 1.48
C ARG A 345 -20.73 -24.97 2.08
N HIS A 346 -19.67 -24.86 1.28
CA HIS A 346 -18.37 -24.40 1.77
C HIS A 346 -18.44 -22.97 2.31
N LEU A 347 -19.09 -22.07 1.57
CA LEU A 347 -19.17 -20.66 1.95
C LEU A 347 -19.99 -20.42 3.20
N TYR A 348 -21.20 -20.97 3.23
CA TYR A 348 -22.20 -20.59 4.23
C TYR A 348 -22.40 -21.61 5.34
N LEU A 349 -22.00 -22.88 5.16
CA LEU A 349 -22.20 -23.93 6.18
C LEU A 349 -20.89 -24.37 6.86
N SER A 350 -19.75 -23.73 6.58
CA SER A 350 -18.50 -23.98 7.31
C SER A 350 -18.46 -23.18 8.62
N VAL A 351 -18.08 -23.87 9.71
CA VAL A 351 -18.14 -23.38 11.10
C VAL A 351 -17.26 -22.15 11.36
N THR A 352 -16.28 -21.88 10.50
CA THR A 352 -15.33 -20.76 10.65
C THR A 352 -15.85 -19.40 10.18
N ASN A 353 -17.00 -19.34 9.49
CA ASN A 353 -17.55 -18.11 8.88
C ASN A 353 -18.86 -17.62 9.54
N SER A 354 -19.26 -18.19 10.68
CA SER A 354 -20.61 -18.04 11.25
C SER A 354 -20.84 -16.78 12.10
N GLY A 355 -19.81 -15.94 12.32
CA GLY A 355 -19.88 -14.83 13.29
C GLY A 355 -20.56 -13.56 12.77
N ASP A 356 -20.19 -13.09 11.57
CA ASP A 356 -20.52 -11.71 11.15
C ASP A 356 -21.16 -11.61 9.74
N TYR A 357 -21.19 -12.67 8.94
CA TYR A 357 -21.24 -12.52 7.48
C TYR A 357 -22.60 -12.70 6.78
N ASN A 358 -23.69 -13.14 7.41
CA ASN A 358 -24.70 -13.87 6.62
C ASN A 358 -26.18 -13.41 6.74
N GLU A 359 -26.63 -12.72 7.81
CA GLU A 359 -28.06 -12.37 7.94
C GLU A 359 -28.59 -11.46 6.82
N LYS A 360 -27.75 -10.54 6.31
CA LYS A 360 -28.13 -9.54 5.29
C LYS A 360 -28.44 -10.14 3.92
N ASP A 361 -27.91 -11.32 3.61
CA ASP A 361 -28.03 -11.97 2.30
C ASP A 361 -29.28 -12.89 2.23
N ALA A 362 -29.83 -13.28 3.40
CA ALA A 362 -31.00 -14.16 3.50
C ALA A 362 -32.27 -13.64 2.78
N PRO A 363 -32.61 -12.34 2.78
CA PRO A 363 -33.71 -11.81 1.97
C PRO A 363 -33.49 -12.04 0.46
N HIS A 364 -32.25 -11.88 -0.02
CA HIS A 364 -31.90 -12.07 -1.42
C HIS A 364 -31.90 -13.55 -1.81
N MET A 365 -31.44 -14.44 -0.94
CA MET A 365 -31.56 -15.90 -1.12
C MET A 365 -33.03 -16.33 -1.27
N ARG A 366 -33.94 -15.77 -0.46
CA ARG A 366 -35.39 -16.05 -0.57
C ARG A 366 -35.95 -15.56 -1.91
N LEU A 367 -35.56 -14.36 -2.34
CA LEU A 367 -35.95 -13.81 -3.64
C LEU A 367 -35.48 -14.71 -4.79
N TYR A 368 -34.21 -15.11 -4.74
CA TYR A 368 -33.63 -16.05 -5.70
C TYR A 368 -34.42 -17.37 -5.78
N CYS A 369 -34.69 -18.01 -4.64
CA CYS A 369 -35.47 -19.25 -4.58
C CYS A 369 -36.88 -19.09 -5.17
N CYS A 370 -37.56 -17.98 -4.86
CA CYS A 370 -38.88 -17.68 -5.39
C CYS A 370 -38.87 -17.56 -6.93
N ASN A 371 -37.89 -16.84 -7.48
CA ASN A 371 -37.79 -16.62 -8.92
C ASN A 371 -37.36 -17.89 -9.66
N LEU A 372 -36.42 -18.67 -9.10
CA LEU A 372 -36.03 -19.96 -9.68
C LEU A 372 -37.20 -20.96 -9.69
N LYS A 373 -37.99 -21.05 -8.61
CA LYS A 373 -39.21 -21.88 -8.59
C LYS A 373 -40.21 -21.48 -9.67
N LYS A 374 -40.41 -20.17 -9.87
CA LYS A 374 -41.27 -19.68 -10.97
C LYS A 374 -40.71 -20.09 -12.33
N LYS A 375 -39.40 -19.97 -12.53
CA LYS A 375 -38.73 -20.28 -13.79
C LYS A 375 -38.78 -21.78 -14.13
N ILE A 376 -38.59 -22.65 -13.13
CA ILE A 376 -38.74 -24.10 -13.27
C ILE A 376 -40.15 -24.46 -13.76
N LYS A 377 -41.18 -23.82 -13.19
CA LYS A 377 -42.58 -24.07 -13.58
C LYS A 377 -42.95 -23.53 -14.96
N SER A 378 -42.30 -22.45 -15.41
CA SER A 378 -42.61 -21.79 -16.68
C SER A 378 -41.77 -22.26 -17.86
N THR A 379 -40.71 -23.05 -17.61
CA THR A 379 -39.79 -23.53 -18.65
C THR A 379 -39.96 -25.03 -18.85
N ALA A 380 -40.02 -25.49 -20.10
CA ALA A 380 -39.98 -26.92 -20.40
C ALA A 380 -38.58 -27.47 -20.11
N ILE A 381 -38.41 -28.16 -18.99
CA ILE A 381 -37.16 -28.81 -18.56
C ILE A 381 -37.37 -30.33 -18.46
N ASP A 382 -36.32 -31.10 -18.68
CA ASP A 382 -36.39 -32.55 -18.53
C ASP A 382 -36.54 -32.97 -17.05
N PRO A 383 -37.08 -34.17 -16.78
CA PRO A 383 -37.34 -34.61 -15.40
C PRO A 383 -36.10 -34.69 -14.51
N LEU A 384 -34.94 -35.09 -15.06
CA LEU A 384 -33.69 -35.18 -14.29
C LEU A 384 -33.19 -33.80 -13.89
N LYS A 385 -33.24 -32.85 -14.82
CA LYS A 385 -32.90 -31.45 -14.58
C LYS A 385 -33.81 -30.81 -13.52
N ALA A 386 -35.10 -31.12 -13.55
CA ALA A 386 -36.06 -30.65 -12.54
C ALA A 386 -35.68 -31.12 -11.12
N VAL A 387 -35.33 -32.41 -10.96
CA VAL A 387 -34.88 -32.96 -9.68
C VAL A 387 -33.63 -32.23 -9.18
N ILE A 388 -32.65 -32.01 -10.04
CA ILE A 388 -31.39 -31.37 -9.67
C ILE A 388 -31.58 -29.90 -9.28
N LEU A 389 -32.49 -29.19 -9.94
CA LEU A 389 -32.83 -27.82 -9.58
C LEU A 389 -33.61 -27.74 -8.26
N GLU A 390 -34.47 -28.71 -7.95
CA GLU A 390 -35.12 -28.81 -6.64
C GLU A 390 -34.11 -29.16 -5.52
N GLU A 391 -33.12 -30.01 -5.79
CA GLU A 391 -32.01 -30.25 -4.87
C GLU A 391 -31.21 -28.98 -4.59
N HIS A 392 -30.94 -28.17 -5.62
CA HIS A 392 -30.30 -26.86 -5.48
C HIS A 392 -31.14 -25.90 -4.62
N LEU A 393 -32.46 -25.81 -4.86
CA LEU A 393 -33.37 -25.02 -4.03
C LEU A 393 -33.37 -25.48 -2.57
N SER A 394 -33.36 -26.80 -2.34
CA SER A 394 -33.25 -27.38 -1.00
C SER A 394 -31.95 -26.97 -0.32
N GLU A 395 -30.85 -26.95 -1.06
CA GLU A 395 -29.54 -26.56 -0.54
C GLU A 395 -29.47 -25.08 -0.16
N VAL A 396 -29.97 -24.18 -1.01
CA VAL A 396 -30.10 -22.74 -0.68
C VAL A 396 -30.99 -22.55 0.55
N GLN A 397 -32.05 -23.36 0.71
CA GLN A 397 -32.92 -23.28 1.88
C GLN A 397 -32.22 -23.73 3.18
N LYS A 398 -31.33 -24.73 3.11
CA LYS A 398 -30.49 -25.12 4.26
C LYS A 398 -29.56 -23.98 4.67
N VAL A 399 -28.95 -23.32 3.69
CA VAL A 399 -28.13 -22.12 3.91
C VAL A 399 -28.93 -21.02 4.60
N ILE A 400 -30.12 -20.66 4.08
CA ILE A 400 -31.01 -19.67 4.71
C ILE A 400 -31.33 -20.01 6.17
N ASN A 401 -31.50 -21.29 6.49
CA ASN A 401 -31.86 -21.73 7.83
C ASN A 401 -30.66 -21.77 8.79
N HIS A 402 -29.45 -22.01 8.29
CA HIS A 402 -28.22 -22.04 9.07
C HIS A 402 -27.72 -20.64 9.43
N VAL A 403 -28.03 -19.67 8.58
CA VAL A 403 -27.61 -18.26 8.67
C VAL A 403 -28.56 -17.40 9.53
N ARG A 404 -29.67 -17.99 10.00
CA ARG A 404 -30.59 -17.40 11.00
C ARG A 404 -30.11 -17.69 12.40
#